data_AF-A0AAD6BAK8-F1
#
_entry.id   AF-A0AAD6BAK8-F1
#
_cell.length_a   1.000
_cell.length_b   1.000
_cell.length_c   1.000
_cell.angle_alpha   90.00
_cell.angle_beta   90.00
_cell.angle_gamma   90.00
#
_symmetry.space_group_name_H-M   'P 1'
#
loop_
_entity.id
_entity.type
_entity.pdbx_description
1 polymer ?
#
loop_
_entity_poly.entity_id
_entity_poly.type
_entity_poly.pdbx_seq_one_letter_code
_entity_poly.pdbx_strand_id
1 'polypeptide(L)'
;MSQGKTRLGRLECLCDVDRVRGWVKYQRGSKMALTTTLHYLKNVRQFLTFVQEIPPATSHINKGDLKGAIRELNVSIHSWSRPVVIHQLRIKEKKDAALHSIKDLQDCRRLALVAIPKVIAKLEAHHTTMDRNKLFGLVVASLASLYGHRTGVFLNLTDEQVSKAVYGEEGNDYLIKVEAHKTNESFGTAKMLLTDREYGWLLFTMSLKQKWAKGHEVSKFLFFNTTFSQDINLNKYLKSAWSEMQLRGEATFTSLRSAVARRARRE
;
A
#
# COMPACT_ATOMS: atom_id res chain seq x y z
N MET A 1 17.35 -33.91 -30.88
CA MET A 1 16.75 -34.77 -29.83
C MET A 1 16.07 -33.90 -28.79
N SER A 2 14.74 -34.00 -28.68
CA SER A 2 13.83 -33.10 -27.94
C SER A 2 13.25 -33.74 -26.67
N GLN A 3 13.80 -34.87 -26.21
CA GLN A 3 13.33 -35.56 -25.01
C GLN A 3 13.86 -34.87 -23.75
N GLY A 4 13.00 -34.08 -23.09
CA GLY A 4 13.30 -33.37 -21.84
C GLY A 4 12.74 -31.95 -21.80
N LYS A 5 12.71 -31.27 -22.97
CA LYS A 5 12.31 -29.86 -23.10
C LYS A 5 10.80 -29.58 -23.04
N THR A 6 9.94 -30.59 -22.86
CA THR A 6 8.47 -30.45 -22.85
C THR A 6 7.82 -30.84 -21.53
N ARG A 7 8.55 -31.44 -20.58
CA ARG A 7 8.02 -31.77 -19.25
C ARG A 7 8.18 -30.57 -18.32
N LEU A 8 7.07 -30.01 -17.82
CA LEU A 8 7.04 -28.88 -16.88
C LEU A 8 7.88 -29.12 -15.60
N GLY A 9 8.07 -30.38 -15.20
CA GLY A 9 8.92 -30.77 -14.06
C GLY A 9 10.42 -30.78 -14.34
N ARG A 10 10.87 -30.51 -15.58
CA ARG A 10 12.29 -30.37 -15.94
C ARG A 10 12.56 -28.94 -16.37
N LEU A 11 13.35 -28.24 -15.55
CA LEU A 11 13.73 -26.84 -15.76
C LEU A 11 14.69 -26.64 -16.97
N GLU A 12 15.10 -27.71 -17.66
CA GLU A 12 15.93 -27.69 -18.88
C GLU A 12 15.35 -26.80 -19.98
N CYS A 13 14.02 -26.70 -20.08
CA CYS A 13 13.34 -25.84 -21.06
C CYS A 13 13.56 -24.34 -20.81
N LEU A 14 13.92 -23.95 -19.58
CA LEU A 14 14.15 -22.56 -19.16
C LEU A 14 15.58 -22.08 -19.50
N CYS A 15 16.47 -23.01 -19.85
CA CYS A 15 17.87 -22.74 -20.18
C CYS A 15 18.12 -22.69 -21.69
N ASP A 16 17.08 -22.94 -22.49
CA ASP A 16 17.13 -22.84 -23.94
C ASP A 16 17.10 -21.36 -24.35
N VAL A 17 18.25 -20.85 -24.79
CA VAL A 17 18.45 -19.45 -25.19
C VAL A 17 17.46 -19.01 -26.28
N ASP A 18 17.17 -19.87 -27.25
CA ASP A 18 16.25 -19.52 -28.33
C ASP A 18 14.81 -19.42 -27.84
N ARG A 19 14.40 -20.26 -26.88
CA ARG A 19 13.10 -20.13 -26.21
C ARG A 19 13.02 -18.91 -25.33
N VAL A 20 14.08 -18.58 -24.59
CA VAL A 20 14.15 -17.33 -23.80
C VAL A 20 14.00 -16.12 -24.71
N ARG A 21 14.74 -16.11 -25.83
CA ARG A 21 14.68 -15.03 -26.82
C ARG A 21 13.32 -14.95 -27.52
N GLY A 22 12.72 -16.10 -27.85
CA GLY A 22 11.36 -16.21 -28.38
C GLY A 22 10.30 -15.70 -27.41
N TRP A 23 10.42 -16.03 -26.12
CA TRP A 23 9.54 -15.53 -25.06
C TRP A 23 9.70 -14.01 -24.89
N VAL A 24 10.92 -13.48 -24.89
CA VAL A 24 11.14 -12.02 -24.85
C VAL A 24 10.50 -11.32 -26.05
N LYS A 25 10.60 -11.89 -27.26
CA LYS A 25 9.91 -11.36 -28.45
C LYS A 25 8.39 -11.41 -28.31
N TYR A 26 7.84 -12.52 -27.82
CA TYR A 26 6.41 -12.65 -27.52
C TYR A 26 5.95 -11.58 -26.51
N GLN A 27 6.73 -11.38 -25.45
CA GLN A 27 6.47 -10.34 -24.44
C GLN A 27 6.47 -8.93 -25.03
N ARG A 28 7.34 -8.64 -26.02
CA ARG A 28 7.33 -7.37 -26.77
C ARG A 28 6.05 -7.17 -27.60
N GLY A 29 5.50 -8.25 -28.16
CA GLY A 29 4.25 -8.22 -28.93
C GLY A 29 2.98 -8.27 -28.06
N SER A 30 3.12 -8.47 -26.75
CA SER A 30 1.98 -8.53 -25.84
C SER A 30 1.39 -7.13 -25.57
N LYS A 31 0.08 -7.06 -25.27
CA LYS A 31 -0.59 -5.81 -24.88
C LYS A 31 -0.31 -5.38 -23.42
N MET A 32 0.70 -5.98 -22.77
CA MET A 32 1.00 -5.69 -21.36
C MET A 32 1.72 -4.35 -21.20
N ALA A 33 1.53 -3.73 -20.03
CA ALA A 33 2.26 -2.52 -19.69
C ALA A 33 3.77 -2.82 -19.62
N LEU A 34 4.56 -1.88 -20.13
CA LEU A 34 6.02 -1.99 -20.26
C LEU A 34 6.72 -2.27 -18.90
N THR A 35 6.21 -1.71 -17.80
CA THR A 35 6.68 -2.00 -16.44
C THR A 35 6.38 -3.42 -15.98
N THR A 36 5.23 -3.98 -16.38
CA THR A 36 4.81 -5.35 -16.06
C THR A 36 5.69 -6.35 -16.78
N THR A 37 5.96 -6.12 -18.07
CA THR A 37 6.88 -6.95 -18.84
C THR A 37 8.28 -6.96 -18.21
N LEU A 38 8.82 -5.78 -17.87
CA LEU A 38 10.12 -5.71 -17.19
C LEU A 38 10.11 -6.45 -15.83
N HIS A 39 9.01 -6.36 -15.07
CA HIS A 39 8.87 -7.08 -13.81
C HIS A 39 8.96 -8.59 -13.98
N TYR A 40 8.27 -9.17 -14.98
CA TYR A 40 8.35 -10.60 -15.26
C TYR A 40 9.75 -11.03 -15.70
N LEU A 41 10.42 -10.26 -16.57
CA LEU A 41 11.81 -10.55 -16.96
C LEU A 41 12.74 -10.58 -15.74
N LYS A 42 12.59 -9.62 -14.81
CA LYS A 42 13.37 -9.56 -13.57
C LYS A 42 13.09 -10.74 -12.65
N ASN A 43 11.83 -11.15 -12.49
CA ASN A 43 11.45 -12.28 -11.65
C ASN A 43 12.03 -13.59 -12.20
N VAL A 44 11.93 -13.83 -13.51
CA VAL A 44 12.52 -15.02 -14.14
C VAL A 44 14.05 -15.01 -14.00
N ARG A 45 14.70 -13.86 -14.23
CA ARG A 45 16.15 -13.73 -13.98
C ARG A 45 16.50 -14.06 -12.53
N GLN A 46 15.75 -13.54 -11.56
CA GLN A 46 15.97 -13.79 -10.14
C GLN A 46 15.80 -15.28 -9.80
N PHE A 47 14.78 -15.93 -10.35
CA PHE A 47 14.59 -17.38 -10.21
C PHE A 47 15.76 -18.18 -10.78
N LEU A 48 16.21 -17.87 -12.00
CA LEU A 48 17.36 -18.57 -12.60
C LEU A 48 18.66 -18.33 -11.83
N THR A 49 18.84 -17.13 -11.25
CA THR A 49 19.98 -16.83 -10.38
C THR A 49 19.94 -17.68 -9.12
N PHE A 50 18.77 -17.80 -8.49
CA PHE A 50 18.57 -18.69 -7.34
C PHE A 50 18.87 -20.16 -7.68
N VAL A 51 18.36 -20.67 -8.80
CA VAL A 51 18.61 -22.05 -9.25
C VAL A 51 20.08 -22.28 -9.59
N GLN A 52 20.80 -21.25 -10.06
CA GLN A 52 22.24 -21.35 -10.32
C GLN A 52 23.06 -21.49 -9.03
N GLU A 53 22.68 -20.78 -7.98
CA GLU A 53 23.34 -20.83 -6.67
C GLU A 53 22.95 -22.08 -5.89
N ILE A 54 21.67 -22.45 -5.91
CA ILE A 54 21.08 -23.56 -5.16
C ILE A 54 20.27 -24.44 -6.13
N PRO A 55 20.95 -25.28 -6.95
CA PRO A 55 20.25 -26.16 -7.87
C PRO A 55 19.45 -27.22 -7.09
N PRO A 56 18.20 -27.52 -7.49
CA PRO A 56 17.45 -28.63 -6.89
C PRO A 56 18.23 -29.94 -7.02
N ALA A 57 18.12 -30.82 -6.02
CA ALA A 57 18.87 -32.09 -5.99
C ALA A 57 18.61 -33.00 -7.21
N THR A 58 17.43 -32.88 -7.83
CA THR A 58 17.02 -33.61 -9.03
C THR A 58 17.27 -32.84 -10.34
N SER A 59 17.93 -31.68 -10.27
CA SER A 59 18.21 -30.84 -11.43
C SER A 59 19.45 -31.31 -12.17
N HIS A 60 19.28 -31.70 -13.43
CA HIS A 60 20.38 -32.00 -14.35
C HIS A 60 20.80 -30.80 -15.20
N ILE A 61 20.41 -29.59 -14.79
CA ILE A 61 20.72 -28.38 -15.57
C ILE A 61 22.21 -28.05 -15.47
N ASN A 62 22.84 -27.83 -16.62
CA ASN A 62 24.19 -27.32 -16.69
C ASN A 62 24.26 -25.84 -16.26
N LYS A 63 25.22 -25.51 -15.37
CA LYS A 63 25.50 -24.12 -14.95
C LYS A 63 25.83 -23.20 -16.14
N GLY A 64 26.45 -23.73 -17.19
CA GLY A 64 26.72 -22.99 -18.42
C GLY A 64 25.45 -22.50 -19.13
N ASP A 65 24.45 -23.37 -19.22
CA ASP A 65 23.18 -23.07 -19.90
C ASP A 65 22.36 -22.03 -19.10
N LEU A 66 22.35 -22.14 -17.76
CA LEU A 66 21.77 -21.12 -16.88
C LEU A 66 22.45 -19.76 -17.07
N LYS A 67 23.78 -19.73 -17.11
CA LYS A 67 24.56 -18.50 -17.34
C LYS A 67 24.22 -17.88 -18.69
N GLY A 68 24.05 -18.69 -19.74
CA GLY A 68 23.60 -18.25 -21.05
C GLY A 68 22.21 -17.61 -21.03
N ALA A 69 21.23 -18.29 -20.43
CA ALA A 69 19.87 -17.78 -20.29
C ALA A 69 19.80 -16.48 -19.45
N ILE A 70 20.52 -16.42 -18.33
CA ILE A 70 20.62 -15.21 -17.49
C ILE A 70 21.24 -14.04 -18.26
N ARG A 71 22.28 -14.30 -19.07
CA ARG A 71 22.91 -13.26 -19.91
C ARG A 71 21.92 -12.69 -20.92
N GLU A 72 21.17 -13.54 -21.63
CA GLU A 72 20.15 -13.11 -22.60
C GLU A 72 19.01 -12.32 -21.93
N LEU A 73 18.58 -12.73 -20.75
CA LEU A 73 17.61 -11.97 -19.95
C LEU A 73 18.17 -10.61 -19.54
N ASN A 74 19.44 -10.52 -19.15
CA ASN A 74 20.08 -9.25 -18.79
C ASN A 74 20.18 -8.29 -19.98
N VAL A 75 20.59 -8.77 -21.16
CA VAL A 75 20.60 -7.98 -22.40
C VAL A 75 19.19 -7.45 -22.70
N SER A 76 18.19 -8.35 -22.59
CA SER A 76 16.80 -7.99 -22.78
C SER A 76 16.37 -6.91 -21.79
N ILE A 77 16.52 -7.13 -20.48
CA ILE A 77 16.22 -6.17 -19.40
C ILE A 77 16.88 -4.81 -19.65
N HIS A 78 18.13 -4.79 -20.09
CA HIS A 78 18.85 -3.56 -20.40
C HIS A 78 18.19 -2.79 -21.55
N SER A 79 17.77 -3.49 -22.61
CA SER A 79 17.04 -2.88 -23.73
C SER A 79 15.70 -2.25 -23.33
N TRP A 80 15.05 -2.76 -22.27
CA TRP A 80 13.79 -2.21 -21.73
C TRP A 80 14.01 -1.05 -20.76
N SER A 81 15.23 -0.82 -20.28
CA SER A 81 15.48 0.13 -19.19
C SER A 81 15.17 1.57 -19.59
N ARG A 82 15.66 2.03 -20.75
CA ARG A 82 15.40 3.41 -21.23
C ARG A 82 13.91 3.67 -21.52
N PRO A 83 13.18 2.81 -22.27
CA PRO A 83 11.73 2.97 -22.44
C PRO A 83 10.96 3.00 -21.11
N VAL A 84 11.36 2.17 -20.13
CA VAL A 84 10.71 2.14 -18.80
C VAL A 84 10.93 3.45 -18.07
N VAL A 85 12.16 3.98 -18.07
CA VAL A 85 12.46 5.27 -17.44
C VAL A 85 11.63 6.38 -18.07
N ILE A 86 11.58 6.47 -19.40
CA ILE A 86 10.76 7.49 -20.10
C ILE A 86 9.29 7.35 -19.74
N HIS A 87 8.76 6.12 -19.72
CA HIS A 87 7.39 5.87 -19.31
C HIS A 87 7.13 6.29 -17.86
N GLN A 88 8.03 5.93 -16.93
CA GLN A 88 7.93 6.29 -15.53
C GLN A 88 7.97 7.81 -15.31
N LEU A 89 8.81 8.53 -16.06
CA LEU A 89 8.87 9.99 -16.03
C LEU A 89 7.54 10.61 -16.48
N ARG A 90 6.98 10.17 -17.62
CA ARG A 90 5.66 10.64 -18.09
C ARG A 90 4.55 10.36 -17.09
N ILE A 91 4.56 9.17 -16.47
CA ILE A 91 3.60 8.81 -15.43
C ILE A 91 3.78 9.68 -14.19
N LYS A 92 5.02 9.99 -13.82
CA LYS A 92 5.34 10.89 -12.69
C LYS A 92 4.82 12.29 -12.96
N GLU A 93 5.09 12.88 -14.13
CA GLU A 93 4.58 14.19 -14.52
C GLU A 93 3.05 14.25 -14.48
N LYS A 94 2.38 13.24 -15.05
CA LYS A 94 0.91 13.15 -15.00
C LYS A 94 0.39 13.07 -13.56
N LYS A 95 1.05 12.30 -12.69
CA LYS A 95 0.69 12.20 -11.27
C LYS A 95 0.95 13.50 -10.51
N ASP A 96 2.04 14.20 -10.84
CA ASP A 96 2.41 15.46 -10.22
C ASP A 96 1.46 16.60 -10.61
N ALA A 97 0.91 16.57 -11.84
CA ALA A 97 -0.13 17.49 -12.30
C ALA A 97 -1.50 17.21 -11.65
N ALA A 98 -1.82 15.94 -11.40
CA ALA A 98 -3.07 15.51 -10.77
C ALA A 98 -3.03 15.54 -9.23
N LEU A 99 -1.93 16.00 -8.63
CA LEU A 99 -1.70 15.96 -7.20
C LEU A 99 -2.61 16.94 -6.45
N HIS A 100 -3.04 16.57 -5.25
CA HIS A 100 -3.80 17.44 -4.36
C HIS A 100 -2.94 18.62 -3.89
N SER A 101 -3.53 19.82 -3.88
CA SER A 101 -2.86 21.03 -3.42
C SER A 101 -2.75 21.06 -1.89
N ILE A 102 -1.89 21.93 -1.35
CA ILE A 102 -1.79 22.12 0.11
C ILE A 102 -3.14 22.58 0.67
N LYS A 103 -3.86 23.43 -0.08
CA LYS A 103 -5.20 23.89 0.27
C LYS A 103 -6.18 22.72 0.37
N ASP A 104 -6.17 21.78 -0.58
CA ASP A 104 -7.04 20.58 -0.53
C ASP A 104 -6.78 19.76 0.74
N LEU A 105 -5.52 19.62 1.17
CA LEU A 105 -5.16 18.90 2.40
C LEU A 105 -5.65 19.63 3.66
N GLN A 106 -5.50 20.96 3.69
CA GLN A 106 -5.97 21.79 4.80
C GLN A 106 -7.50 21.80 4.90
N ASP A 107 -8.19 21.93 3.76
CA ASP A 107 -9.65 21.88 3.69
C ASP A 107 -10.17 20.50 4.13
N CYS A 108 -9.51 19.40 3.74
CA CYS A 108 -9.86 18.06 4.24
C CYS A 108 -9.83 18.00 5.77
N ARG A 109 -8.80 18.54 6.41
CA ARG A 109 -8.70 18.55 7.88
C ARG A 109 -9.78 19.41 8.51
N ARG A 110 -9.98 20.63 7.99
CA ARG A 110 -11.01 21.56 8.49
C ARG A 110 -12.41 20.98 8.38
N LEU A 111 -12.74 20.36 7.24
CA LEU A 111 -14.05 19.73 7.02
C LEU A 111 -14.23 18.49 7.90
N ALA A 112 -13.18 17.66 8.07
CA ALA A 112 -13.21 16.52 8.96
C ALA A 112 -13.46 16.93 10.43
N LEU A 113 -12.85 18.01 10.91
CA LEU A 113 -13.06 18.55 12.25
C LEU A 113 -14.53 18.89 12.55
N VAL A 114 -15.30 19.27 11.52
CA VAL A 114 -16.74 19.57 11.63
C VAL A 114 -17.61 18.34 11.41
N ALA A 115 -17.21 17.46 10.48
CA ALA A 115 -18.02 16.31 10.08
C ALA A 115 -17.94 15.15 11.09
N ILE A 116 -16.76 14.86 11.65
CA ILE A 116 -16.55 13.72 12.54
C ILE A 116 -17.45 13.79 13.79
N PRO A 117 -17.53 14.91 14.54
CA PRO A 117 -18.41 15.00 15.70
C PRO A 117 -19.88 14.73 15.38
N LYS A 118 -20.36 15.17 14.21
CA LYS A 118 -21.74 14.92 13.76
C LYS A 118 -21.99 13.43 13.50
N VAL A 119 -21.01 12.73 12.93
CA VAL A 119 -21.12 11.29 12.68
C VAL A 119 -21.00 10.50 13.98
N ILE A 120 -20.14 10.94 14.90
CA ILE A 120 -20.03 10.37 16.26
C ILE A 120 -21.39 10.46 16.98
N ALA A 121 -22.00 11.65 17.03
CA ALA A 121 -23.31 11.84 17.66
C ALA A 121 -24.41 10.95 17.04
N LYS A 122 -24.39 10.76 15.72
CA LYS A 122 -25.32 9.82 15.04
C LYS A 122 -25.07 8.38 15.48
N LEU A 123 -23.81 7.94 15.55
CA LEU A 123 -23.44 6.60 15.96
C LEU A 123 -23.74 6.31 17.44
N GLU A 124 -23.70 7.32 18.29
CA GLU A 124 -24.11 7.23 19.69
C GLU A 124 -25.62 7.04 19.82
N ALA A 125 -26.41 7.75 19.00
CA ALA A 125 -27.86 7.59 18.97
C ALA A 125 -28.28 6.25 18.36
N HIS A 126 -27.80 5.94 17.15
CA HIS A 126 -28.16 4.76 16.39
C HIS A 126 -26.96 4.19 15.64
N HIS A 127 -26.66 2.92 15.91
CA HIS A 127 -25.59 2.21 15.21
C HIS A 127 -26.01 1.86 13.78
N THR A 128 -25.24 2.35 12.79
CA THR A 128 -25.33 1.89 11.40
C THR A 128 -23.94 1.60 10.82
N THR A 129 -23.85 0.58 9.98
CA THR A 129 -22.63 0.25 9.21
C THR A 129 -22.20 1.40 8.31
N MET A 130 -23.15 2.15 7.77
CA MET A 130 -22.90 3.29 6.89
C MET A 130 -22.18 4.42 7.63
N ASP A 131 -22.69 4.82 8.81
CA ASP A 131 -22.08 5.89 9.60
C ASP A 131 -20.72 5.46 10.18
N ARG A 132 -20.54 4.18 10.52
CA ARG A 132 -19.23 3.63 10.90
C ARG A 132 -18.22 3.78 9.76
N ASN A 133 -18.59 3.35 8.56
CA ASN A 133 -17.72 3.46 7.39
C ASN A 133 -17.39 4.93 7.08
N LYS A 134 -18.35 5.83 7.25
CA LYS A 134 -18.16 7.28 7.09
C LYS A 134 -17.19 7.84 8.13
N LEU A 135 -17.34 7.48 9.40
CA LEU A 135 -16.40 7.85 10.47
C LEU A 135 -14.98 7.40 10.11
N PHE A 136 -14.82 6.14 9.72
CA PHE A 136 -13.51 5.60 9.35
C PHE A 136 -12.90 6.38 8.20
N GLY A 137 -13.67 6.63 7.15
CA GLY A 137 -13.25 7.42 5.99
C GLY A 137 -12.79 8.82 6.36
N LEU A 138 -13.56 9.53 7.19
CA LEU A 138 -13.22 10.90 7.64
C LEU A 138 -11.96 10.93 8.50
N VAL A 139 -11.83 10.00 9.46
CA VAL A 139 -10.66 9.90 10.35
C VAL A 139 -9.40 9.64 9.52
N VAL A 140 -9.41 8.60 8.67
CA VAL A 140 -8.21 8.27 7.88
C VAL A 140 -7.91 9.32 6.82
N ALA A 141 -8.91 10.00 6.25
CA ALA A 141 -8.70 11.10 5.31
C ALA A 141 -8.00 12.28 6.00
N SER A 142 -8.44 12.66 7.21
CA SER A 142 -7.82 13.73 7.99
C SER A 142 -6.37 13.39 8.36
N LEU A 143 -6.14 12.21 8.94
CA LEU A 143 -4.80 11.79 9.36
C LEU A 143 -3.85 11.56 8.17
N ALA A 144 -4.33 10.97 7.07
CA ALA A 144 -3.52 10.80 5.87
C ALA A 144 -3.18 12.13 5.18
N SER A 145 -4.05 13.13 5.27
CA SER A 145 -3.78 14.47 4.76
C SER A 145 -2.74 15.22 5.60
N LEU A 146 -2.59 14.86 6.87
CA LEU A 146 -1.58 15.43 7.78
C LEU A 146 -0.22 14.72 7.64
N TYR A 147 -0.22 13.39 7.77
CA TYR A 147 1.02 12.61 7.89
C TYR A 147 1.51 11.98 6.58
N GLY A 148 0.62 11.80 5.60
CA GLY A 148 0.95 11.05 4.39
C GLY A 148 1.28 9.57 4.65
N HIS A 149 0.78 8.97 5.74
CA HIS A 149 1.05 7.57 6.03
C HIS A 149 0.45 6.63 4.97
N ARG A 150 1.09 5.48 4.78
CA ARG A 150 0.61 4.43 3.86
C ARG A 150 -0.64 3.78 4.45
N THR A 151 -1.50 3.23 3.58
CA THR A 151 -2.71 2.47 3.98
C THR A 151 -2.40 1.42 5.06
N GLY A 152 -1.29 0.70 4.93
CA GLY A 152 -0.89 -0.35 5.88
C GLY A 152 -0.69 0.15 7.31
N VAL A 153 -0.31 1.43 7.52
CA VAL A 153 -0.21 2.02 8.86
C VAL A 153 -1.59 2.08 9.51
N PHE A 154 -2.60 2.52 8.77
CA PHE A 154 -3.97 2.62 9.29
C PHE A 154 -4.62 1.25 9.44
N LEU A 155 -4.42 0.34 8.47
CA LEU A 155 -4.95 -1.02 8.55
C LEU A 155 -4.41 -1.77 9.78
N ASN A 156 -3.13 -1.59 10.08
CA ASN A 156 -2.46 -2.35 11.14
C ASN A 156 -2.42 -1.61 12.49
N LEU A 157 -3.01 -0.43 12.59
CA LEU A 157 -3.15 0.29 13.86
C LEU A 157 -4.01 -0.53 14.81
N THR A 158 -3.52 -0.80 16.02
CA THR A 158 -4.21 -1.62 17.02
C THR A 158 -4.78 -0.81 18.17
N ASP A 159 -5.77 -1.39 18.87
CA ASP A 159 -6.32 -0.81 20.10
C ASP A 159 -5.26 -0.63 21.19
N GLU A 160 -4.34 -1.59 21.28
CA GLU A 160 -3.23 -1.55 22.22
C GLU A 160 -2.31 -0.36 21.94
N GLN A 161 -2.01 -0.08 20.66
CA GLN A 161 -1.18 1.07 20.28
C GLN A 161 -1.88 2.40 20.55
N VAL A 162 -3.20 2.46 20.38
CA VAL A 162 -3.99 3.64 20.77
C VAL A 162 -3.99 3.81 22.28
N SER A 163 -4.24 2.74 23.03
CA SER A 163 -4.31 2.76 24.50
C SER A 163 -2.97 3.07 25.18
N LYS A 164 -1.85 2.69 24.54
CA LYS A 164 -0.48 2.97 24.97
C LYS A 164 0.09 4.26 24.36
N ALA A 165 -0.76 5.16 23.86
CA ALA A 165 -0.30 6.45 23.37
C ALA A 165 0.50 7.19 24.46
N VAL A 166 1.66 7.73 24.07
CA VAL A 166 2.52 8.47 25.00
C VAL A 166 2.05 9.92 25.02
N TYR A 167 1.76 10.44 26.21
CA TYR A 167 1.39 11.84 26.39
C TYR A 167 2.62 12.74 26.26
N GLY A 168 2.51 13.81 25.47
CA GLY A 168 3.59 14.77 25.25
C GLY A 168 3.89 15.60 26.49
N GLU A 169 5.15 15.99 26.66
CA GLU A 169 5.63 16.74 27.84
C GLU A 169 4.94 18.12 27.98
N GLU A 170 4.52 18.74 26.87
CA GLU A 170 3.80 20.03 26.84
C GLU A 170 2.26 19.90 27.01
N GLY A 171 1.75 18.69 27.23
CA GLY A 171 0.41 18.49 27.79
C GLY A 171 -0.78 18.62 26.84
N ASN A 172 -0.64 18.51 25.52
CA ASN A 172 -1.79 18.58 24.59
C ASN A 172 -1.73 17.59 23.41
N ASP A 173 -0.70 16.74 23.35
CA ASP A 173 -0.47 15.86 22.22
C ASP A 173 -0.27 14.40 22.65
N TYR A 174 -0.76 13.48 21.84
CA TYR A 174 -0.67 12.04 22.01
C TYR A 174 0.17 11.43 20.89
N LEU A 175 1.30 10.83 21.25
CA LEU A 175 2.16 10.13 20.32
C LEU A 175 1.74 8.66 20.18
N ILE A 176 1.21 8.31 19.01
CA ILE A 176 0.91 6.93 18.63
C ILE A 176 2.03 6.38 17.76
N LYS A 177 2.46 5.15 18.09
CA LYS A 177 3.52 4.41 17.41
C LYS A 177 2.92 3.14 16.76
N VAL A 178 3.05 3.03 15.44
CA VAL A 178 2.56 1.87 14.66
C VAL A 178 3.74 1.08 14.11
N GLU A 179 3.97 -0.09 14.73
CA GLU A 179 5.12 -0.95 14.46
C GLU A 179 4.90 -1.86 13.24
N ALA A 180 3.71 -2.43 13.10
CA ALA A 180 3.43 -3.40 12.03
C ALA A 180 3.15 -2.71 10.69
N HIS A 181 4.17 -2.47 9.87
CA HIS A 181 3.99 -2.06 8.47
C HIS A 181 5.13 -2.55 7.57
N LYS A 182 4.86 -2.64 6.25
CA LYS A 182 5.74 -3.28 5.23
C LYS A 182 7.22 -2.84 5.29
N THR A 183 7.50 -1.65 5.79
CA THR A 183 8.84 -1.07 5.76
C THR A 183 9.37 -0.73 7.14
N ASN A 184 8.81 -1.32 8.21
CA ASN A 184 9.26 -1.10 9.58
C ASN A 184 10.73 -1.49 9.76
N GLU A 185 11.15 -2.61 9.17
CA GLU A 185 12.54 -3.07 9.18
C GLU A 185 13.51 -2.04 8.59
N SER A 186 13.06 -1.18 7.66
CA SER A 186 13.93 -0.24 6.94
C SER A 186 13.77 1.22 7.38
N PHE A 187 12.62 1.62 7.91
CA PHE A 187 12.32 3.03 8.27
C PHE A 187 11.88 3.21 9.72
N GLY A 188 11.87 2.13 10.51
CA GLY A 188 11.38 2.16 11.89
C GLY A 188 9.88 2.43 11.99
N THR A 189 9.43 2.62 13.23
CA THR A 189 8.02 2.74 13.60
C THR A 189 7.36 4.00 13.00
N ALA A 190 6.16 3.85 12.44
CA ALA A 190 5.39 5.01 11.99
C ALA A 190 4.84 5.76 13.21
N LYS A 191 4.96 7.10 13.23
CA LYS A 191 4.56 7.95 14.35
C LYS A 191 3.44 8.91 13.93
N MET A 192 2.48 9.16 14.82
CA MET A 192 1.43 10.18 14.67
C MET A 192 1.32 10.96 15.97
N LEU A 193 1.36 12.30 15.89
CA LEU A 193 1.26 13.20 17.04
C LEU A 193 -0.12 13.86 17.05
N LEU A 194 -1.05 13.29 17.80
CA LEU A 194 -2.45 13.66 17.71
C LEU A 194 -2.82 14.67 18.79
N THR A 195 -3.60 15.68 18.42
CA THR A 195 -4.28 16.52 19.40
C THR A 195 -5.27 15.71 20.24
N ASP A 196 -5.69 16.22 21.40
CA ASP A 196 -6.76 15.63 22.23
C ASP A 196 -8.00 15.23 21.41
N ARG A 197 -8.40 16.10 20.47
CA ARG A 197 -9.56 15.87 19.63
C ARG A 197 -9.35 14.71 18.66
N GLU A 198 -8.20 14.69 17.97
CA GLU A 198 -7.86 13.63 17.01
C GLU A 198 -7.68 12.28 17.73
N TYR A 199 -7.07 12.29 18.91
CA TYR A 199 -6.94 11.11 19.76
C TYR A 199 -8.31 10.61 20.26
N GLY A 200 -9.19 11.52 20.67
CA GLY A 200 -10.57 11.21 21.05
C GLY A 200 -11.37 10.49 19.97
N TRP A 201 -11.12 10.78 18.69
CA TRP A 201 -11.75 10.04 17.58
C TRP A 201 -11.31 8.58 17.52
N LEU A 202 -10.04 8.29 17.84
CA LEU A 202 -9.53 6.92 17.89
C LEU A 202 -10.06 6.17 19.10
N LEU A 203 -10.11 6.83 20.27
CA LEU A 203 -10.74 6.26 21.47
C LEU A 203 -12.23 5.94 21.23
N PHE A 204 -12.96 6.86 20.60
CA PHE A 204 -14.35 6.61 20.24
C PHE A 204 -14.46 5.39 19.31
N THR A 205 -13.64 5.33 18.26
CA THR A 205 -13.60 4.21 17.31
C THR A 205 -13.32 2.88 18.02
N MET A 206 -12.39 2.85 18.97
CA MET A 206 -12.09 1.69 19.80
C MET A 206 -13.31 1.27 20.64
N SER A 207 -14.00 2.24 21.25
CA SER A 207 -15.19 1.97 22.07
C SER A 207 -16.35 1.35 21.28
N LEU A 208 -16.47 1.65 19.97
CA LEU A 208 -17.52 1.09 19.11
C LEU A 208 -17.44 -0.44 19.06
N LYS A 209 -16.22 -1.00 19.01
CA LYS A 209 -16.03 -2.45 19.00
C LYS A 209 -16.56 -3.09 20.25
N GLN A 210 -16.17 -2.56 21.41
CA GLN A 210 -16.59 -3.10 22.70
C GLN A 210 -18.12 -3.05 22.85
N LYS A 211 -18.73 -1.92 22.45
CA LYS A 211 -20.19 -1.74 22.53
C LYS A 211 -20.96 -2.66 21.57
N TRP A 212 -20.45 -2.90 20.37
CA TRP A 212 -21.21 -3.58 19.31
C TRP A 212 -20.92 -5.06 19.19
N ALA A 213 -19.79 -5.54 19.71
CA ALA A 213 -19.40 -6.95 19.60
C ALA A 213 -20.37 -7.90 20.32
N LYS A 214 -21.11 -7.45 21.35
CA LYS A 214 -22.14 -8.26 22.06
C LYS A 214 -21.69 -9.70 22.38
N GLY A 215 -20.41 -9.90 22.74
CA GLY A 215 -19.84 -11.21 23.06
C GLY A 215 -19.12 -11.93 21.91
N HIS A 216 -19.07 -11.36 20.71
CA HIS A 216 -18.23 -11.85 19.62
C HIS A 216 -16.73 -11.58 19.89
N GLU A 217 -15.88 -12.46 19.36
CA GLU A 217 -14.44 -12.21 19.33
C GLU A 217 -14.14 -10.95 18.51
N VAL A 218 -13.32 -10.07 19.07
CA VAL A 218 -12.98 -8.78 18.47
C VAL A 218 -11.53 -8.78 18.05
N SER A 219 -11.26 -8.39 16.80
CA SER A 219 -9.87 -8.26 16.36
C SER A 219 -9.15 -7.10 17.05
N LYS A 220 -7.83 -7.25 17.20
CA LYS A 220 -6.95 -6.23 17.78
C LYS A 220 -6.86 -4.91 16.99
N PHE A 221 -7.32 -4.90 15.74
CA PHE A 221 -7.14 -3.76 14.82
C PHE A 221 -8.19 -2.69 15.07
N LEU A 222 -7.79 -1.42 15.14
CA LEU A 222 -8.65 -0.29 15.44
C LEU A 222 -9.86 -0.20 14.49
N PHE A 223 -9.61 -0.35 13.19
CA PHE A 223 -10.65 -0.34 12.16
C PHE A 223 -11.12 -1.76 11.83
N PHE A 224 -12.43 -1.96 11.91
CA PHE A 224 -13.05 -3.29 11.89
C PHE A 224 -14.30 -3.32 11.02
N ASN A 225 -14.52 -4.46 10.35
CA ASN A 225 -15.69 -4.66 9.50
C ASN A 225 -16.90 -5.17 10.33
N THR A 226 -17.99 -5.54 9.65
CA THR A 226 -19.22 -6.02 10.32
C THR A 226 -19.05 -7.37 11.04
N THR A 227 -18.00 -8.13 10.74
CA THR A 227 -17.64 -9.37 11.43
C THR A 227 -16.53 -9.14 12.47
N PHE A 228 -16.28 -7.88 12.85
CA PHE A 228 -15.26 -7.49 13.85
C PHE A 228 -13.82 -7.91 13.53
N SER A 229 -13.54 -8.27 12.27
CA SER A 229 -12.18 -8.50 11.77
C SER A 229 -11.63 -7.25 11.08
N GLN A 230 -10.33 -7.27 10.74
CA GLN A 230 -9.64 -6.12 10.13
C GLN A 230 -10.39 -5.59 8.90
N ASP A 231 -10.63 -4.28 8.84
CA ASP A 231 -11.30 -3.69 7.68
C ASP A 231 -10.32 -3.28 6.58
N ILE A 232 -10.22 -4.08 5.52
CA ILE A 232 -9.34 -3.81 4.38
C ILE A 232 -9.86 -2.71 3.43
N ASN A 233 -11.10 -2.22 3.63
CA ASN A 233 -11.75 -1.28 2.73
C ASN A 233 -11.53 0.19 3.06
N LEU A 234 -10.58 0.52 3.95
CA LEU A 234 -10.30 1.92 4.35
C LEU A 234 -10.10 2.88 3.18
N ASN A 235 -9.48 2.44 2.07
CA ASN A 235 -9.30 3.29 0.90
C ASN A 235 -10.63 3.62 0.20
N LYS A 236 -11.61 2.71 0.23
CA LYS A 236 -12.96 2.97 -0.27
C LYS A 236 -13.67 4.01 0.59
N TYR A 237 -13.55 3.89 1.91
CA TYR A 237 -14.17 4.84 2.85
C TYR A 237 -13.54 6.22 2.77
N LEU A 238 -12.21 6.29 2.63
CA LEU A 238 -11.48 7.53 2.39
C LEU A 238 -12.00 8.24 1.14
N LYS A 239 -12.14 7.53 0.01
CA LYS A 239 -12.68 8.08 -1.23
C LYS A 239 -14.10 8.62 -1.05
N SER A 240 -14.97 7.86 -0.37
CA SER A 240 -16.35 8.30 -0.08
C SER A 240 -16.35 9.58 0.73
N ALA A 241 -15.60 9.60 1.85
CA ALA A 241 -15.50 10.77 2.71
C ALA A 241 -14.94 12.00 1.98
N TRP A 242 -13.91 11.82 1.14
CA TRP A 242 -13.33 12.88 0.32
C TRP A 242 -14.35 13.47 -0.66
N SER A 243 -15.11 12.60 -1.35
CA SER A 243 -16.17 13.01 -2.26
C SER A 243 -17.33 13.72 -1.54
N GLU A 244 -17.72 13.23 -0.36
CA GLU A 244 -18.78 13.85 0.46
C GLU A 244 -18.35 15.22 0.99
N MET A 245 -17.05 15.43 1.23
CA MET A 245 -16.46 16.73 1.55
C MET A 245 -16.34 17.65 0.32
N GLN A 246 -16.76 17.20 -0.87
CA GLN A 246 -16.73 17.94 -2.14
C GLN A 246 -15.34 18.46 -2.51
N LEU A 247 -14.31 17.72 -2.12
CA LEU A 247 -12.92 18.06 -2.43
C LEU A 247 -12.56 17.66 -3.86
N ARG A 248 -11.58 18.36 -4.44
CA ARG A 248 -11.21 18.18 -5.84
C ARG A 248 -10.66 16.77 -6.09
N GLY A 249 -11.16 16.14 -7.16
CA GLY A 249 -10.67 14.85 -7.63
C GLY A 249 -10.89 13.70 -6.65
N GLU A 250 -10.17 12.60 -6.88
CA GLU A 250 -10.27 11.40 -6.04
C GLU A 250 -9.04 11.27 -5.13
N ALA A 251 -9.26 11.12 -3.83
CA ALA A 251 -8.18 10.84 -2.90
C ALA A 251 -7.97 9.36 -2.66
N THR A 252 -6.70 8.97 -2.61
CA THR A 252 -6.21 7.68 -2.13
C THR A 252 -5.08 7.93 -1.14
N PHE A 253 -4.77 6.96 -0.30
CA PHE A 253 -3.57 7.04 0.54
C PHE A 253 -2.29 7.34 -0.27
N THR A 254 -2.18 6.81 -1.49
CA THR A 254 -1.04 7.06 -2.38
C THR A 254 -0.99 8.50 -2.88
N SER A 255 -2.14 9.10 -3.25
CA SER A 255 -2.17 10.49 -3.70
C SER A 255 -1.93 11.46 -2.54
N LEU A 256 -2.53 11.23 -1.37
CA LEU A 256 -2.33 12.08 -0.18
C LEU A 256 -0.89 12.01 0.31
N ARG A 257 -0.29 10.81 0.39
CA ARG A 257 1.13 10.66 0.72
C ARG A 257 2.03 11.41 -0.26
N SER A 258 1.74 11.33 -1.56
CA SER A 258 2.53 12.06 -2.56
C SER A 258 2.38 13.58 -2.41
N ALA A 259 1.17 14.05 -2.06
CA ALA A 259 0.89 15.46 -1.79
C ALA A 259 1.64 15.98 -0.56
N VAL A 260 1.57 15.27 0.56
CA VAL A 260 2.30 15.59 1.79
C VAL A 260 3.82 15.58 1.55
N ALA A 261 4.34 14.54 0.86
CA ALA A 261 5.76 14.46 0.56
C ALA A 261 6.26 15.56 -0.39
N ARG A 262 5.40 16.13 -1.25
CA ARG A 262 5.74 17.28 -2.08
C ARG A 262 5.77 18.57 -1.25
N ARG A 263 4.84 18.74 -0.31
CA ARG A 263 4.82 19.87 0.62
C ARG A 263 6.12 19.91 1.43
N ALA A 264 6.49 18.80 2.05
CA ALA A 264 7.69 18.71 2.90
C ALA A 264 9.03 18.94 2.16
N ARG A 265 9.05 18.99 0.82
CA ARG A 265 10.25 19.34 0.03
C ARG A 265 10.31 20.81 -0.37
N ARG A 266 9.23 21.55 -0.17
CA ARG A 266 9.10 22.96 -0.54
C ARG A 266 9.25 23.91 0.65
N GLU A 267 9.08 23.37 1.86
CA GLU A 267 9.51 23.97 3.13
C GLU A 267 11.01 23.72 3.31
#